data_AF-A0A5B9WAQ8-F1
#
_entry.id   AF-A0A5B9WAQ8-F1
#
_cell.length_a   1.000
_cell.length_b   1.000
_cell.length_c   1.000
_cell.angle_alpha   90.00
_cell.angle_beta   90.00
_cell.angle_gamma   90.00
#
_symmetry.space_group_name_H-M   'P 1'
#
loop_
_entity.id
_entity.type
_entity.pdbx_description
1 polymer ?
#
loop_
_entity_poly.entity_id
_entity_poly.type
_entity_poly.pdbx_seq_one_letter_code
_entity_poly.pdbx_strand_id
1 'polypeptide(L)'
;MQAPLILASASPRRRELLLEAGYRFEVDPSDVVEPDPAPGDSPVEYAIRLAWRKAHAVAARRGAGLILAADTVCAVGPEILNKPIDRADAERMIRLQEGRDTEVVTGLCLYRADRQAWVGAAERSIVRFRPLTDVERAAYLDSNRWEGKSGGYGVQDRDPFVSVSRGSFSNVVGLPMERLAGLLAEFPRLAT
;
A
#
# COMPACT_ATOMS: atom_id res chain seq x y z
N MET A 1 26.47 -13.94 -2.87
CA MET A 1 25.23 -14.43 -3.53
C MET A 1 24.14 -13.45 -3.16
N GLN A 2 23.28 -13.02 -4.09
CA GLN A 2 22.15 -12.15 -3.74
C GLN A 2 21.22 -12.90 -2.80
N ALA A 3 20.74 -12.23 -1.74
CA ALA A 3 19.74 -12.84 -0.87
C ALA A 3 18.41 -13.03 -1.61
N PRO A 4 17.67 -14.10 -1.32
CA PRO A 4 16.32 -14.26 -1.87
C PRO A 4 15.44 -13.09 -1.40
N LEU A 5 14.68 -12.52 -2.33
CA LEU A 5 13.66 -11.51 -2.04
C LEU A 5 12.38 -12.22 -1.58
N ILE A 6 11.81 -11.78 -0.46
CA ILE A 6 10.56 -12.29 0.08
C ILE A 6 9.55 -11.14 0.19
N LEU A 7 8.41 -11.28 -0.47
CA LEU A 7 7.29 -10.36 -0.35
C LEU A 7 6.44 -10.71 0.87
N ALA A 8 6.46 -9.85 1.88
CA ALA A 8 5.68 -9.96 3.12
C ALA A 8 4.24 -9.45 2.97
N SER A 9 3.53 -9.91 1.94
CA SER A 9 2.20 -9.39 1.59
C SER A 9 1.33 -10.42 0.87
N ALA A 10 0.08 -10.55 1.32
CA ALA A 10 -0.95 -11.33 0.62
C ALA A 10 -1.61 -10.58 -0.56
N SER A 11 -1.34 -9.28 -0.73
CA SER A 11 -1.98 -8.46 -1.78
C SER A 11 -1.62 -8.93 -3.19
N PRO A 12 -2.59 -9.40 -4.01
CA PRO A 12 -2.34 -9.81 -5.39
C PRO A 12 -1.71 -8.70 -6.24
N ARG A 13 -2.17 -7.46 -6.05
CA ARG A 13 -1.69 -6.28 -6.77
C ARG A 13 -0.18 -6.02 -6.60
N ARG A 14 0.35 -6.25 -5.39
CA ARG A 14 1.78 -6.02 -5.12
C ARG A 14 2.64 -7.11 -5.75
N ARG A 15 2.13 -8.35 -5.76
CA ARG A 15 2.74 -9.48 -6.45
C ARG A 15 2.77 -9.21 -7.96
N GLU A 16 1.68 -8.74 -8.54
CA GLU A 16 1.59 -8.38 -9.96
C GLU A 16 2.61 -7.30 -10.35
N LEU A 17 2.67 -6.19 -9.61
CA LEU A 17 3.66 -5.12 -9.85
C LEU A 17 5.11 -5.62 -9.84
N LEU A 18 5.46 -6.50 -8.89
CA LEU A 18 6.81 -7.08 -8.83
C LEU A 18 7.09 -8.03 -9.99
N LEU A 19 6.11 -8.86 -10.38
CA LEU A 19 6.24 -9.78 -11.51
C LEU A 19 6.39 -9.03 -12.83
N GLU A 20 5.58 -8.01 -13.07
CA GLU A 20 5.65 -7.16 -14.26
C GLU A 20 7.01 -6.45 -14.38
N ALA A 21 7.60 -6.07 -13.25
CA ALA A 21 8.94 -5.49 -13.20
C ALA A 21 10.09 -6.53 -13.25
N GLY A 22 9.77 -7.83 -13.38
CA GLY A 22 10.76 -8.89 -13.57
C GLY A 22 11.47 -9.39 -12.30
N TYR A 23 10.95 -9.04 -11.11
CA TYR A 23 11.51 -9.53 -9.85
C TYR A 23 11.27 -11.03 -9.68
N ARG A 24 12.28 -11.73 -9.14
CA ARG A 24 12.14 -13.09 -8.62
C ARG A 24 12.03 -13.01 -7.10
N PHE A 25 10.96 -13.55 -6.55
CA PHE A 25 10.68 -13.48 -5.13
C PHE A 25 9.81 -14.64 -4.66
N GLU A 26 9.87 -14.90 -3.37
CA GLU A 26 8.92 -15.76 -2.66
C GLU A 26 7.84 -14.89 -2.01
N VAL A 27 6.67 -15.47 -1.74
CA VAL A 27 5.59 -14.79 -1.02
C VAL A 27 5.43 -15.45 0.33
N ASP A 28 5.56 -14.67 1.40
CA ASP A 28 5.32 -15.12 2.78
C ASP A 28 4.53 -14.03 3.52
N PRO A 29 3.18 -14.06 3.48
CA PRO A 29 2.37 -13.00 4.08
C PRO A 29 2.58 -12.85 5.58
N SER A 30 2.58 -11.61 6.04
CA SER A 30 2.49 -11.29 7.47
C SER A 30 1.06 -11.54 7.99
N ASP A 31 0.97 -12.11 9.19
CA ASP A 31 -0.24 -12.33 9.99
C ASP A 31 -0.46 -11.24 11.06
N VAL A 32 0.40 -10.21 11.07
CA VAL A 32 0.29 -9.08 12.00
C VAL A 32 -1.03 -8.35 11.85
N VAL A 33 -1.75 -8.21 12.96
CA VAL A 33 -2.93 -7.33 13.08
C VAL A 33 -2.52 -5.88 12.90
N GLU A 34 -3.15 -5.21 11.92
CA GLU A 34 -3.02 -3.78 11.65
C GLU A 34 -3.83 -3.01 12.72
N PRO A 35 -3.19 -2.28 13.66
CA PRO A 35 -3.91 -1.44 14.61
C PRO A 35 -4.51 -0.25 13.88
N ASP A 36 -5.61 0.30 14.39
CA ASP A 36 -6.14 1.55 13.91
C ASP A 36 -5.15 2.71 14.12
N PRO A 37 -5.17 3.74 13.25
CA PRO A 37 -4.37 4.95 13.44
C PRO A 37 -4.83 5.69 14.69
N ALA A 38 -3.88 6.24 15.45
CA ALA A 38 -4.18 7.11 16.57
C ALA A 38 -4.60 8.50 16.08
N PRO A 39 -5.41 9.26 16.87
CA PRO A 39 -5.72 10.65 16.54
C PRO A 39 -4.45 11.48 16.33
N GLY A 40 -4.32 12.11 15.16
CA GLY A 40 -3.16 12.91 14.79
C GLY A 40 -1.97 12.12 14.23
N ASP A 41 -2.10 10.81 14.00
CA ASP A 41 -1.06 10.03 13.31
C ASP A 41 -0.76 10.62 11.93
N SER A 42 0.52 10.79 11.63
CA SER A 42 0.98 11.11 10.27
C SER A 42 0.73 9.89 9.37
N PRO A 43 0.03 10.05 8.22
CA PRO A 43 -0.18 8.93 7.27
C PRO A 43 1.12 8.27 6.83
N VAL A 44 2.21 9.05 6.70
CA VAL A 44 3.54 8.52 6.36
C VAL A 44 4.12 7.66 7.46
N GLU A 45 4.13 8.15 8.70
CA GLU A 45 4.72 7.42 9.81
C GLU A 45 3.91 6.17 10.11
N TYR A 46 2.58 6.28 10.03
CA TYR A 46 1.67 5.15 10.16
C TYR A 46 1.93 4.07 9.10
N ALA A 47 1.99 4.43 7.82
CA ALA A 47 2.23 3.46 6.76
C ALA A 47 3.63 2.80 6.86
N ILE A 48 4.68 3.57 7.19
CA ILE A 48 6.03 3.02 7.41
C ILE A 48 6.02 2.07 8.61
N ARG A 49 5.37 2.44 9.72
CA ARG A 49 5.26 1.61 10.92
C ARG A 49 4.58 0.27 10.61
N LEU A 50 3.49 0.27 9.84
CA LEU A 50 2.81 -0.95 9.43
C LEU A 50 3.66 -1.80 8.49
N ALA A 51 4.32 -1.20 7.50
CA ALA A 51 5.24 -1.90 6.61
C ALA A 51 6.38 -2.56 7.40
N TRP A 52 7.00 -1.85 8.35
CA TRP A 52 8.04 -2.40 9.21
C TRP A 52 7.54 -3.57 10.04
N ARG A 53 6.37 -3.45 10.68
CA ARG A 53 5.80 -4.55 11.50
C ARG A 53 5.60 -5.82 10.69
N LYS A 54 5.11 -5.69 9.46
CA LYS A 54 4.93 -6.82 8.53
C LYS A 54 6.27 -7.44 8.14
N ALA A 55 7.25 -6.63 7.76
CA ALA A 55 8.59 -7.11 7.42
C ALA A 55 9.27 -7.81 8.60
N HIS A 56 9.20 -7.23 9.78
CA HIS A 56 9.81 -7.76 11.00
C HIS A 56 9.23 -9.13 11.40
N ALA A 57 7.91 -9.29 11.35
CA ALA A 57 7.26 -10.57 11.66
C ALA A 57 7.70 -11.69 10.70
N VAL A 58 7.76 -11.41 9.40
CA VAL A 58 8.22 -12.37 8.39
C VAL A 58 9.72 -12.63 8.54
N ALA A 59 10.53 -11.61 8.82
CA ALA A 59 11.97 -11.76 9.04
C ALA A 59 12.27 -12.70 10.20
N ALA A 60 11.55 -12.58 11.32
CA ALA A 60 11.69 -13.45 12.48
C ALA A 60 11.38 -14.92 12.16
N ARG A 61 10.40 -15.18 11.28
CA ARG A 61 10.01 -16.53 10.86
C ARG A 61 10.97 -17.13 9.83
N ARG A 62 11.49 -16.33 8.90
CA ARG A 62 12.36 -16.78 7.80
C ARG A 62 13.82 -16.93 8.21
N GLY A 63 14.32 -16.12 9.14
CA GLY A 63 15.70 -16.15 9.65
C GLY A 63 16.79 -15.67 8.66
N ALA A 64 16.51 -15.62 7.35
CA ALA A 64 17.40 -15.11 6.32
C ALA A 64 16.61 -14.55 5.13
N GLY A 65 17.27 -13.74 4.29
CA GLY A 65 16.69 -13.15 3.09
C GLY A 65 16.39 -11.67 3.22
N LEU A 66 16.05 -11.05 2.09
CA LEU A 66 15.60 -9.66 2.02
C LEU A 66 14.08 -9.63 2.01
N ILE A 67 13.47 -9.14 3.07
CA ILE A 67 12.03 -9.02 3.20
C ILE A 67 11.59 -7.65 2.68
N LEU A 68 10.64 -7.65 1.75
CA LEU A 68 9.94 -6.47 1.26
C LEU A 68 8.51 -6.47 1.81
N ALA A 69 8.18 -5.44 2.59
CA ALA A 69 6.82 -5.19 3.02
C ALA A 69 6.36 -3.79 2.57
N ALA A 70 5.04 -3.66 2.42
CA ALA A 70 4.42 -2.39 2.12
C ALA A 70 3.07 -2.26 2.85
N ASP A 71 2.70 -1.03 3.16
CA ASP A 71 1.38 -0.69 3.67
C ASP A 71 0.87 0.59 3.01
N THR A 72 -0.40 0.62 2.63
CA THR A 72 -0.96 1.68 1.78
C THR A 72 -2.22 2.22 2.44
N VAL A 73 -2.24 3.53 2.63
CA VAL A 73 -3.37 4.25 3.24
C VAL A 73 -3.82 5.38 2.34
N CYS A 74 -5.12 5.64 2.34
CA CYS A 74 -5.66 6.86 1.76
C CYS A 74 -5.88 7.89 2.88
N ALA A 75 -5.80 9.18 2.58
CA ALA A 75 -6.08 10.23 3.54
C ALA A 75 -6.77 11.42 2.87
N VAL A 76 -7.81 11.95 3.52
CA VAL A 76 -8.50 13.17 3.11
C VAL A 76 -8.35 14.18 4.25
N GLY A 77 -7.46 15.15 4.07
CA GLY A 77 -7.05 16.04 5.15
C GLY A 77 -6.45 15.24 6.32
N PRO A 78 -6.96 15.36 7.57
CA PRO A 78 -6.45 14.61 8.71
C PRO A 78 -6.99 13.17 8.82
N GLU A 79 -7.96 12.78 8.01
CA GLU A 79 -8.65 11.50 8.16
C GLU A 79 -7.99 10.41 7.32
N ILE A 80 -7.47 9.36 7.98
CA ILE A 80 -6.93 8.17 7.34
C ILE A 80 -8.07 7.20 7.02
N LEU A 81 -8.17 6.83 5.74
CA LEU A 81 -9.13 5.88 5.21
C LEU A 81 -8.43 4.54 4.96
N ASN A 82 -8.58 3.64 5.93
CA ASN A 82 -8.16 2.24 5.81
C ASN A 82 -9.12 1.48 4.86
N LYS A 83 -9.14 0.15 4.97
CA LYS A 83 -10.10 -0.69 4.24
C LYS A 83 -11.48 -0.49 4.87
N PRO A 84 -12.54 -0.28 4.06
CA PRO A 84 -13.90 -0.19 4.59
C PRO A 84 -14.29 -1.50 5.27
N ILE A 85 -14.97 -1.40 6.42
CA ILE A 85 -15.42 -2.57 7.19
C ILE A 85 -16.71 -3.19 6.64
N ASP A 86 -17.52 -2.38 5.98
CA ASP A 86 -18.76 -2.78 5.33
C ASP A 86 -19.11 -1.82 4.20
N ARG A 87 -20.24 -2.09 3.54
CA ARG A 87 -20.74 -1.28 2.43
C ARG A 87 -21.04 0.17 2.83
N ALA A 88 -21.57 0.40 4.03
CA ALA A 88 -21.93 1.74 4.48
C ALA A 88 -20.67 2.59 4.72
N ASP A 89 -19.62 1.98 5.27
CA ASP A 89 -18.31 2.61 5.41
C ASP A 89 -17.64 2.86 4.05
N ALA A 90 -17.77 1.93 3.09
CA ALA A 90 -17.33 2.16 1.72
C ALA A 90 -18.05 3.37 1.09
N GLU A 91 -19.37 3.49 1.24
CA GLU A 91 -20.12 4.65 0.76
C GLU A 91 -19.63 5.95 1.40
N ARG A 92 -19.46 5.95 2.72
CA ARG A 92 -18.92 7.09 3.48
C ARG A 92 -17.56 7.52 2.96
N MET A 93 -16.62 6.57 2.78
CA MET A 93 -15.29 6.83 2.25
C MET A 93 -15.33 7.39 0.83
N ILE A 94 -16.17 6.84 -0.07
CA ILE A 94 -16.30 7.34 -1.44
C ILE A 94 -16.82 8.78 -1.42
N ARG A 95 -17.90 9.06 -0.68
CA ARG A 95 -18.47 10.42 -0.57
C ARG A 95 -17.47 11.43 -0.01
N LEU A 96 -16.63 11.01 0.93
CA LEU A 96 -15.61 11.88 1.52
C LEU A 96 -14.53 12.29 0.49
N GLN A 97 -14.20 11.42 -0.46
CA GLN A 97 -13.17 11.65 -1.47
C GLN A 97 -13.67 12.46 -2.68
N GLU A 98 -14.97 12.45 -2.96
CA GLU A 98 -15.56 13.14 -4.11
C GLU A 98 -15.24 14.64 -4.14
N GLY A 99 -14.68 15.10 -5.26
CA GLY A 99 -14.32 16.51 -5.46
C GLY A 99 -13.15 16.99 -4.59
N ARG A 100 -12.48 16.09 -3.86
CA ARG A 100 -11.34 16.41 -2.99
C ARG A 100 -10.07 15.74 -3.49
N ASP A 101 -8.95 16.35 -3.14
CA ASP A 101 -7.65 15.69 -3.27
C ASP A 101 -7.50 14.69 -2.13
N THR A 102 -7.26 13.45 -2.51
CA THR A 102 -7.00 12.36 -1.58
C THR A 102 -5.54 11.97 -1.70
N GLU A 103 -4.83 12.01 -0.59
CA GLU A 103 -3.46 11.52 -0.54
C GLU A 103 -3.47 10.00 -0.46
N VAL A 104 -2.63 9.35 -1.25
CA VAL A 104 -2.33 7.93 -1.14
C VAL A 104 -0.88 7.79 -0.75
N VAL A 105 -0.67 7.22 0.43
CA VAL A 105 0.64 7.07 1.04
C VAL A 105 0.94 5.59 1.14
N THR A 106 2.00 5.13 0.48
CA THR A 106 2.53 3.78 0.70
C THR A 106 3.84 3.84 1.45
N GLY A 107 3.86 3.24 2.64
CA GLY A 107 5.07 2.92 3.38
C GLY A 107 5.69 1.65 2.83
N LEU A 108 7.01 1.65 2.71
CA LEU A 108 7.87 0.54 2.31
C LEU A 108 8.82 0.19 3.45
N CYS A 109 9.11 -1.10 3.61
CA CYS A 109 10.20 -1.57 4.45
C CYS A 109 10.99 -2.64 3.70
N LEU A 110 12.31 -2.43 3.58
CA LEU A 110 13.27 -3.47 3.21
C LEU A 110 13.99 -3.92 4.48
N TYR A 111 13.89 -5.20 4.81
CA TYR A 111 14.44 -5.77 6.03
C TYR A 111 15.34 -6.96 5.71
N ARG A 112 16.60 -6.93 6.15
CA ARG A 112 17.56 -8.02 5.97
C ARG A 112 17.58 -8.90 7.22
N ALA A 113 16.96 -10.08 7.12
CA ALA A 113 16.63 -10.93 8.28
C ALA A 113 17.87 -11.40 9.06
N ASP A 114 18.90 -11.89 8.37
CA ASP A 114 20.18 -12.37 8.93
C ASP A 114 21.02 -11.28 9.61
N ARG A 115 20.78 -10.01 9.27
CA ARG A 115 21.52 -8.86 9.83
C ARG A 115 20.69 -8.00 10.77
N GLN A 116 19.39 -8.29 10.88
CA GLN A 116 18.41 -7.46 11.60
C GLN A 116 18.49 -5.97 11.23
N ALA A 117 18.85 -5.68 9.97
CA ALA A 117 19.03 -4.33 9.46
C ALA A 117 17.86 -3.99 8.52
N TRP A 118 17.37 -2.75 8.58
CA TRP A 118 16.23 -2.34 7.76
C TRP A 118 16.33 -0.89 7.32
N VAL A 119 15.61 -0.57 6.25
CA VAL A 119 15.34 0.79 5.81
C VAL A 119 13.86 0.94 5.50
N GLY A 120 13.27 2.04 5.96
CA GLY A 120 11.90 2.43 5.67
C GLY A 120 11.86 3.65 4.77
N ALA A 121 10.87 3.72 3.89
CA ALA A 121 10.55 4.94 3.15
C ALA A 121 9.05 5.03 2.90
N ALA A 122 8.57 6.19 2.48
CA ALA A 122 7.22 6.35 1.98
C ALA A 122 7.22 7.09 0.64
N GLU A 123 6.20 6.82 -0.16
CA GLU A 123 5.87 7.56 -1.37
C GLU A 123 4.47 8.16 -1.22
N ARG A 124 4.28 9.38 -1.74
CA ARG A 124 2.99 10.08 -1.70
C ARG A 124 2.49 10.31 -3.11
N SER A 125 1.19 10.13 -3.32
CA SER A 125 0.53 10.46 -4.58
C SER A 125 -0.82 11.07 -4.28
N ILE A 126 -1.34 11.85 -5.21
CA ILE A 126 -2.65 12.47 -5.10
C ILE A 126 -3.56 11.79 -6.12
N VAL A 127 -4.72 11.34 -5.65
CA VAL A 127 -5.82 10.95 -6.53
C VAL A 127 -6.94 11.96 -6.42
N ARG A 128 -7.73 12.05 -7.49
CA ARG A 128 -8.93 12.87 -7.51
C ARG A 128 -10.11 12.03 -7.96
N PHE A 129 -11.18 12.14 -7.19
CA PHE A 129 -12.48 11.62 -7.55
C PHE A 129 -13.30 12.74 -8.18
N ARG A 130 -13.85 12.52 -9.37
CA ARG A 130 -14.96 13.37 -9.81
C ARG A 130 -16.20 13.01 -8.99
N PRO A 131 -17.19 13.91 -8.87
CA PRO A 131 -18.49 13.55 -8.32
C PRO A 131 -19.12 12.39 -9.10
N LEU A 132 -19.66 11.41 -8.37
CA LEU A 132 -20.50 10.33 -8.90
C LEU A 132 -21.97 10.70 -8.70
N THR A 133 -22.78 10.35 -9.69
CA THR A 133 -24.24 10.31 -9.50
C THR A 133 -24.63 9.22 -8.50
N ASP A 134 -25.83 9.30 -7.92
CA ASP A 134 -26.30 8.25 -6.99
C ASP A 134 -26.39 6.88 -7.66
N VAL A 135 -26.71 6.82 -8.95
CA VAL A 135 -26.75 5.59 -9.74
C VAL A 135 -25.34 4.98 -9.89
N GLU A 136 -24.35 5.80 -10.25
CA GLU A 136 -22.96 5.33 -10.38
C GLU A 136 -22.41 4.82 -9.04
N ARG A 137 -22.67 5.55 -7.96
CA ARG A 137 -22.24 5.17 -6.61
C ARG A 137 -22.89 3.88 -6.14
N ALA A 138 -24.21 3.72 -6.31
CA ALA A 138 -24.90 2.48 -5.98
C ALA A 138 -24.33 1.29 -6.76
N ALA A 139 -24.17 1.43 -8.08
CA ALA A 139 -23.60 0.40 -8.93
C ALA A 139 -22.15 0.04 -8.54
N TYR A 140 -21.34 1.03 -8.17
CA TYR A 140 -19.98 0.79 -7.69
C TYR A 140 -19.98 -0.02 -6.40
N LEU A 141 -20.80 0.38 -5.42
CA LEU A 141 -20.91 -0.31 -4.14
C LEU A 141 -21.44 -1.74 -4.32
N ASP A 142 -22.39 -1.97 -5.25
CA ASP A 142 -22.96 -3.29 -5.56
C ASP A 142 -21.95 -4.24 -6.21
N SER A 143 -20.90 -3.69 -6.84
CA SER A 143 -19.86 -4.50 -7.46
C SER A 143 -18.90 -5.16 -6.46
N ASN A 144 -18.93 -4.76 -5.17
CA ASN A 144 -17.98 -5.17 -4.13
C ASN A 144 -16.49 -4.93 -4.47
N ARG A 145 -16.20 -4.18 -5.53
CA ARG A 145 -14.82 -3.86 -5.93
C ARG A 145 -14.09 -2.97 -4.92
N TRP A 146 -14.80 -2.39 -3.95
CA TRP A 146 -14.24 -1.63 -2.84
C TRP A 146 -13.58 -2.52 -1.76
N GLU A 147 -13.93 -3.80 -1.69
CA GLU A 147 -13.49 -4.70 -0.62
C GLU A 147 -11.96 -4.87 -0.59
N GLY A 148 -11.39 -4.80 0.62
CA GLY A 148 -9.96 -5.00 0.85
C GLY A 148 -9.06 -3.91 0.24
N LYS A 149 -9.59 -2.74 -0.10
CA LYS A 149 -8.84 -1.61 -0.66
C LYS A 149 -8.97 -0.37 0.23
N SER A 150 -7.85 0.23 0.59
CA SER A 150 -7.83 1.46 1.39
C SER A 150 -8.55 2.58 0.64
N GLY A 151 -9.43 3.32 1.33
CA GLY A 151 -10.30 4.32 0.70
C GLY A 151 -11.42 3.72 -0.17
N GLY A 152 -11.58 2.40 -0.19
CA GLY A 152 -12.68 1.74 -0.90
C GLY A 152 -12.59 1.77 -2.43
N TYR A 153 -11.40 1.93 -3.01
CA TYR A 153 -11.22 1.92 -4.47
C TYR A 153 -9.88 1.35 -4.94
N GLY A 154 -9.78 1.03 -6.23
CA GLY A 154 -8.55 0.61 -6.87
C GLY A 154 -8.32 1.30 -8.20
N VAL A 155 -7.28 2.14 -8.31
CA VAL A 155 -7.02 2.89 -9.56
C VAL A 155 -6.69 1.97 -10.75
N GLN A 156 -6.14 0.79 -10.49
CA GLN A 156 -5.87 -0.22 -11.52
C GLN A 156 -7.13 -0.81 -12.16
N ASP A 157 -8.29 -0.65 -11.51
CA ASP A 157 -9.57 -1.13 -12.05
C ASP A 157 -10.08 -0.19 -13.16
N ARG A 158 -9.40 0.94 -13.39
CA ARG A 158 -9.67 1.93 -14.45
C ARG A 158 -11.09 2.50 -14.40
N ASP A 159 -11.61 2.65 -13.20
CA ASP A 159 -12.90 3.28 -12.99
C ASP A 159 -12.87 4.75 -13.46
N PRO A 160 -13.87 5.20 -14.23
CA PRO A 160 -13.84 6.51 -14.88
C PRO A 160 -14.02 7.69 -13.90
N PHE A 161 -14.28 7.39 -12.63
CA PHE A 161 -14.51 8.40 -11.60
C PHE A 161 -13.26 8.75 -10.79
N VAL A 162 -12.17 7.98 -10.92
CA VAL A 162 -10.94 8.17 -10.14
C VAL A 162 -9.71 8.16 -11.04
N SER A 163 -8.78 9.08 -10.79
CA SER A 163 -7.50 9.13 -11.49
C SER A 163 -6.37 9.60 -10.57
N VAL A 164 -5.14 9.18 -10.90
CA VAL A 164 -3.93 9.75 -10.28
C VAL A 164 -3.72 11.13 -10.87
N SER A 165 -3.82 12.17 -10.05
CA SER A 165 -3.61 13.56 -10.48
C SER A 165 -2.15 13.99 -10.30
N ARG A 166 -1.42 13.38 -9.36
CA ARG A 166 0.01 13.64 -9.12
C ARG A 166 0.69 12.43 -8.47
N GLY A 167 1.93 12.15 -8.84
CA GLY A 167 2.76 11.11 -8.21
C GLY A 167 2.80 9.80 -9.00
N SER A 168 3.05 8.70 -8.30
CA SER A 168 3.30 7.38 -8.90
C SER A 168 2.02 6.54 -8.96
N PHE A 169 1.75 5.95 -10.12
CA PHE A 169 0.64 5.00 -10.29
C PHE A 169 0.86 3.74 -9.45
N SER A 170 2.08 3.20 -9.44
CA SER A 170 2.41 1.99 -8.69
C SER A 170 2.29 2.21 -7.17
N ASN A 171 2.60 3.43 -6.69
CA ASN A 171 2.31 3.86 -5.33
C ASN A 171 0.82 3.73 -4.99
N VAL A 172 -0.06 4.26 -5.86
CA VAL A 172 -1.51 4.22 -5.64
C VAL A 172 -2.06 2.80 -5.67
N VAL A 173 -1.52 1.93 -6.54
CA VAL A 173 -1.88 0.51 -6.58
C VAL A 173 -1.44 -0.23 -5.30
N GLY A 174 -0.37 0.25 -4.67
CA GLY A 174 0.03 -0.12 -3.32
C GLY A 174 1.48 -0.61 -3.17
N LEU A 175 2.33 -0.41 -4.19
CA LEU A 175 3.77 -0.65 -4.09
C LEU A 175 4.52 0.36 -5.00
N PRO A 176 5.16 1.41 -4.44
CA PRO A 176 5.86 2.42 -5.22
C PRO A 176 7.15 1.83 -5.81
N MET A 177 7.05 1.33 -7.04
CA MET A 177 8.09 0.56 -7.73
C MET A 177 9.34 1.41 -8.00
N GLU A 178 9.16 2.68 -8.34
CA GLU A 178 10.25 3.62 -8.56
C GLU A 178 11.02 3.86 -7.25
N ARG A 179 10.30 4.01 -6.13
CA ARG A 179 10.91 4.18 -4.81
C ARG A 179 11.61 2.91 -4.33
N LEU A 180 11.03 1.75 -4.58
CA LEU A 180 11.64 0.45 -4.29
C LEU A 180 12.97 0.29 -5.04
N ALA A 181 12.99 0.56 -6.35
CA ALA A 181 14.22 0.49 -7.15
C ALA A 181 15.30 1.44 -6.61
N GLY A 182 14.92 2.67 -6.26
CA GLY A 182 15.82 3.65 -5.63
C GLY A 182 16.42 3.14 -4.31
N LEU A 183 15.60 2.57 -3.42
CA LEU A 183 16.08 2.02 -2.15
C LEU A 183 17.04 0.84 -2.34
N LEU A 184 16.78 -0.05 -3.30
CA LEU A 184 17.68 -1.17 -3.58
C LEU A 184 19.04 -0.69 -4.11
N ALA A 185 19.05 0.40 -4.90
CA ALA A 185 20.28 1.02 -5.40
C ALA A 185 21.04 1.79 -4.32
N GLU A 186 20.34 2.48 -3.42
CA GLU A 186 20.93 3.25 -2.32
C GLU A 186 21.48 2.34 -1.21
N PHE A 187 20.83 1.21 -0.95
CA PHE A 187 21.18 0.26 0.10
C PHE A 187 21.56 -1.13 -0.46
N PRO A 188 22.58 -1.25 -1.33
CA PRO A 188 22.93 -2.51 -1.96
C PRO A 188 23.36 -3.57 -0.94
N ARG A 189 23.87 -3.14 0.22
CA ARG A 189 24.26 -4.02 1.33
C ARG A 189 23.09 -4.81 1.91
N LEU A 190 21.84 -4.36 1.74
CA LEU A 190 20.67 -5.14 2.16
C LEU A 190 20.37 -6.28 1.18
N ALA A 191 20.72 -6.13 -0.10
CA ALA A 191 20.50 -7.14 -1.13
C ALA A 191 21.65 -8.15 -1.26
N THR A 192 22.86 -7.79 -0.84
CA THR A 192 24.08 -8.63 -0.92
C THR A 192 24.37 -9.45 0.31
#